data_AF-A0A1Z9WEE6-F1
#
_entry.id   AF-A0A1Z9WEE6-F1
#
_cell.length_a   1.000
_cell.length_b   1.000
_cell.length_c   1.000
_cell.angle_alpha   90.00
_cell.angle_beta   90.00
_cell.angle_gamma   90.00
#
_symmetry.space_group_name_H-M   'P 1'
#
loop_
_entity.id
_entity.type
_entity.pdbx_description
1 polymer ?
#
loop_
_entity_poly.entity_id
_entity_poly.type
_entity_poly.pdbx_seq_one_letter_code
_entity_poly.pdbx_strand_id
1 'polypeptide(L)'
;MNPAIPLTSPKRGFTAAEFAARTERAQRRMAQDGIAGLLLMTEPEVRYFTGFQTLFWQSPTRPWFLFLPAAGKPVAVIPEIGAALMHRTWIDDIRTWSAPAPADDGISLLADLLAPLARDGAALGVMKGHETQLRMPLADWERLMVMLPGLEVADVTGLVQGLRMVKSEAEIA
;
A
#
# COMPACT_ATOMS: atom_id res chain seq x y z
N MET A 1 -50.90 -4.28 -11.82
CA MET A 1 -49.76 -3.75 -11.03
C MET A 1 -48.65 -4.77 -11.13
N ASN A 2 -47.50 -4.41 -11.72
CA ASN A 2 -46.38 -5.33 -11.86
C ASN A 2 -45.57 -5.32 -10.55
N PRO A 3 -45.26 -6.45 -9.91
CA PRO A 3 -44.49 -6.44 -8.66
C PRO A 3 -43.06 -5.99 -8.96
N ALA A 4 -42.59 -4.99 -8.23
CA ALA A 4 -41.20 -4.54 -8.30
C ALA A 4 -40.28 -5.67 -7.83
N ILE A 5 -39.41 -6.15 -8.70
CA ILE A 5 -38.32 -7.06 -8.34
C ILE A 5 -37.34 -6.24 -7.47
N PRO A 6 -37.06 -6.64 -6.22
CA PRO A 6 -36.09 -5.93 -5.41
C PRO A 6 -34.70 -6.04 -6.05
N LEU A 7 -34.15 -4.91 -6.48
CA LEU A 7 -32.78 -4.82 -6.96
C LEU A 7 -31.84 -4.94 -5.76
N THR A 8 -31.32 -6.15 -5.53
CA THR A 8 -30.18 -6.33 -4.61
C THR A 8 -28.97 -5.61 -5.18
N SER A 9 -28.44 -4.66 -4.40
CA SER A 9 -27.19 -4.00 -4.75
C SER A 9 -26.08 -5.06 -4.92
N PRO A 10 -25.27 -5.00 -6.00
CA PRO A 10 -24.15 -5.91 -6.16
C PRO A 10 -23.20 -5.75 -4.97
N LYS A 11 -22.68 -6.87 -4.45
CA LYS A 11 -21.65 -6.84 -3.41
C LYS A 11 -20.46 -6.05 -3.94
N ARG A 12 -20.07 -5.00 -3.22
CA ARG A 12 -18.91 -4.18 -3.57
C ARG A 12 -17.67 -4.71 -2.83
N GLY A 13 -16.57 -4.86 -3.55
CA GLY A 13 -15.27 -5.21 -2.99
C GLY A 13 -15.08 -6.71 -2.73
N PHE A 14 -13.95 -7.03 -2.11
CA PHE A 14 -13.55 -8.40 -1.79
C PHE A 14 -13.59 -8.64 -0.27
N THR A 15 -13.60 -9.91 0.14
CA THR A 15 -13.51 -10.29 1.55
C THR A 15 -12.08 -10.08 2.08
N ALA A 16 -11.93 -10.03 3.40
CA ALA A 16 -10.60 -9.98 4.04
C ALA A 16 -9.70 -11.17 3.62
N ALA A 17 -10.29 -12.33 3.35
CA ALA A 17 -9.57 -13.53 2.91
C ALA A 17 -8.89 -13.34 1.54
N GLU A 18 -9.52 -12.61 0.61
CA GLU A 18 -8.91 -12.32 -0.69
C GLU A 18 -7.70 -11.39 -0.55
N PHE A 19 -7.78 -10.37 0.32
CA PHE A 19 -6.65 -9.47 0.57
C PHE A 19 -5.50 -10.16 1.30
N ALA A 20 -5.80 -11.07 2.24
CA ALA A 20 -4.80 -11.93 2.86
C ALA A 20 -4.11 -12.82 1.80
N ALA A 21 -4.87 -13.48 0.92
CA ALA A 21 -4.32 -14.31 -0.14
C ALA A 21 -3.44 -13.51 -1.12
N ARG A 22 -3.81 -12.28 -1.46
CA ARG A 22 -2.98 -11.35 -2.27
C ARG A 22 -1.66 -11.03 -1.57
N THR A 23 -1.74 -10.71 -0.28
CA THR A 23 -0.58 -10.39 0.56
C THR A 23 0.39 -11.58 0.63
N GLU A 24 -0.11 -12.79 0.89
CA GLU A 24 0.70 -14.00 0.93
C GLU A 24 1.37 -14.31 -0.42
N ARG A 25 0.67 -14.11 -1.55
CA ARG A 25 1.27 -14.27 -2.89
C ARG A 25 2.44 -13.30 -3.09
N ALA A 26 2.27 -12.05 -2.68
CA ALA A 26 3.31 -11.04 -2.78
C ALA A 26 4.51 -11.40 -1.88
N GLN A 27 4.27 -11.79 -0.64
CA GLN A 27 5.29 -12.21 0.33
C GLN A 27 6.09 -13.41 -0.17
N ARG A 28 5.44 -14.42 -0.76
CA ARG A 28 6.14 -15.56 -1.37
C ARG A 28 7.07 -15.11 -2.49
N ARG A 29 6.65 -14.17 -3.33
CA ARG A 29 7.49 -13.66 -4.42
C ARG A 29 8.61 -12.75 -3.91
N MET A 30 8.34 -11.92 -2.91
CA MET A 30 9.36 -11.15 -2.21
C MET A 30 10.45 -12.04 -1.63
N ALA A 31 10.09 -13.16 -1.00
CA ALA A 31 11.04 -14.11 -0.45
C ALA A 31 11.94 -14.75 -1.53
N GLN A 32 11.41 -14.99 -2.73
CA GLN A 32 12.19 -15.51 -3.87
C GLN A 32 13.21 -14.48 -4.38
N ASP A 33 12.84 -13.19 -4.34
CA ASP A 33 13.63 -12.09 -4.90
C ASP A 33 14.49 -11.36 -3.84
N GLY A 34 14.52 -11.87 -2.59
CA GLY A 34 15.31 -11.27 -1.49
C GLY A 34 14.78 -9.91 -0.99
N ILE A 35 13.49 -9.64 -1.18
CA ILE A 35 12.85 -8.38 -0.80
C ILE A 35 12.25 -8.48 0.61
N ALA A 36 12.60 -7.55 1.49
CA ALA A 36 12.14 -7.54 2.89
C ALA A 36 10.81 -6.82 3.10
N GLY A 37 10.42 -5.94 2.18
CA GLY A 37 9.15 -5.22 2.24
C GLY A 37 8.81 -4.55 0.92
N LEU A 38 7.54 -4.23 0.70
CA LEU A 38 7.10 -3.36 -0.42
C LEU A 38 6.59 -2.04 0.14
N LEU A 39 6.97 -0.92 -0.47
CA LEU A 39 6.35 0.38 -0.23
C LEU A 39 5.48 0.77 -1.42
N LEU A 40 4.18 0.91 -1.17
CA LEU A 40 3.16 1.15 -2.17
C LEU A 40 2.49 2.51 -1.89
N MET A 41 2.31 3.32 -2.93
CA MET A 41 1.95 4.73 -2.75
C MET A 41 0.75 5.20 -3.58
N THR A 42 0.26 4.37 -4.52
CA THR A 42 -0.78 4.77 -5.46
C THR A 42 -2.08 4.01 -5.24
N GLU A 43 -3.20 4.62 -5.62
CA GLU A 43 -4.54 4.06 -5.40
C GLU A 43 -4.67 2.61 -5.89
N PRO A 44 -4.27 2.26 -7.14
CA PRO A 44 -4.33 0.88 -7.61
C PRO A 44 -3.67 -0.14 -6.68
N GLU A 45 -2.46 0.12 -6.20
CA GLU A 45 -1.75 -0.81 -5.32
C GLU A 45 -2.35 -0.84 -3.93
N VAL A 46 -2.61 0.33 -3.33
CA VAL A 46 -3.21 0.40 -1.99
C VAL A 46 -4.56 -0.30 -1.98
N ARG A 47 -5.41 -0.05 -2.98
CA ARG A 47 -6.72 -0.71 -3.11
C ARG A 47 -6.60 -2.21 -3.35
N TYR A 48 -5.61 -2.66 -4.13
CA TYR A 48 -5.42 -4.09 -4.42
C TYR A 48 -5.16 -4.90 -3.14
N PHE A 49 -4.34 -4.36 -2.23
CA PHE A 49 -3.97 -5.05 -0.98
C PHE A 49 -4.89 -4.77 0.21
N THR A 50 -5.70 -3.71 0.18
CA THR A 50 -6.50 -3.31 1.36
C THR A 50 -8.00 -3.23 1.12
N GLY A 51 -8.42 -3.01 -0.14
CA GLY A 51 -9.79 -2.61 -0.46
C GLY A 51 -10.11 -1.15 -0.11
N PHE A 52 -9.15 -0.38 0.41
CA PHE A 52 -9.32 1.02 0.74
C PHE A 52 -9.69 1.85 -0.50
N GLN A 53 -10.78 2.62 -0.40
CA GLN A 53 -11.31 3.41 -1.50
C GLN A 53 -11.79 4.77 -1.00
N THR A 54 -11.17 5.84 -1.47
CA THR A 54 -11.49 7.22 -1.08
C THR A 54 -11.41 8.16 -2.27
N LEU A 55 -12.17 9.26 -2.25
CA LEU A 55 -12.06 10.30 -3.28
C LEU A 55 -10.81 11.18 -3.09
N PHE A 56 -10.14 11.10 -1.94
CA PHE A 56 -8.94 11.89 -1.67
C PHE A 56 -7.77 11.56 -2.61
N TRP A 57 -7.80 10.43 -3.32
CA TRP A 57 -6.83 10.11 -4.37
C TRP A 57 -6.80 11.15 -5.51
N GLN A 58 -7.92 11.85 -5.74
CA GLN A 58 -8.02 12.93 -6.72
C GLN A 58 -7.25 14.19 -6.31
N SER A 59 -6.86 14.28 -5.03
CA SER A 59 -6.03 15.36 -4.52
C SER A 59 -4.59 14.87 -4.35
N PRO A 60 -3.60 15.47 -5.04
CA PRO A 60 -2.19 15.11 -4.86
C PRO A 60 -1.57 15.74 -3.60
N THR A 61 -2.36 16.37 -2.73
CA THR A 61 -1.87 17.19 -1.61
C THR A 61 -1.26 16.42 -0.45
N ARG A 62 -1.45 15.09 -0.39
CA ARG A 62 -1.01 14.26 0.73
C ARG A 62 -0.48 12.93 0.22
N PRO A 63 0.70 12.48 0.68
CA PRO A 63 1.13 11.14 0.39
C PRO A 63 0.30 10.11 1.18
N TRP A 64 0.25 8.90 0.66
CA TRP A 64 -0.41 7.76 1.30
C TRP A 64 0.52 6.57 1.13
N PHE A 65 0.89 5.93 2.24
CA PHE A 65 1.83 4.82 2.22
C PHE A 65 1.17 3.55 2.72
N LEU A 66 1.42 2.46 2.02
CA LEU A 66 1.14 1.12 2.48
C LEU A 66 2.45 0.33 2.43
N PHE A 67 2.89 -0.12 3.59
CA PHE A 67 4.03 -1.01 3.72
C PHE A 67 3.55 -2.46 3.81
N LEU A 68 4.02 -3.31 2.90
CA LEU A 68 3.79 -4.75 2.94
C LEU A 68 5.04 -5.44 3.52
N PRO A 69 5.02 -5.95 4.77
CA PRO A 69 6.17 -6.66 5.32
C PRO A 69 6.35 -8.04 4.67
N ALA A 70 7.54 -8.63 4.82
CA ALA A 70 7.85 -10.00 4.37
C ALA A 70 6.92 -11.07 4.96
N ALA A 71 6.30 -10.82 6.12
CA ALA A 71 5.31 -11.68 6.73
C ALA A 71 4.28 -10.86 7.52
N GLY A 72 3.04 -11.34 7.58
CA GLY A 72 1.95 -10.69 8.31
C GLY A 72 1.14 -9.69 7.49
N LYS A 73 0.38 -8.84 8.17
CA LYS A 73 -0.52 -7.87 7.52
C LYS A 73 0.23 -6.61 7.05
N PRO A 74 -0.28 -5.91 6.03
CA PRO A 74 0.22 -4.58 5.67
C PRO A 74 0.05 -3.57 6.82
N VAL A 75 0.91 -2.56 6.83
CA VAL A 75 0.87 -1.39 7.72
C VAL A 75 0.55 -0.15 6.90
N ALA A 76 -0.48 0.60 7.30
CA ALA A 76 -0.84 1.85 6.64
C ALA A 76 -0.19 3.04 7.36
N VAL A 77 0.50 3.91 6.62
CA VAL A 77 0.95 5.22 7.10
C VAL A 77 0.24 6.28 6.26
N ILE A 78 -0.84 6.86 6.80
CA ILE A 78 -1.80 7.67 6.04
C ILE A 78 -2.24 8.95 6.77
N PRO A 79 -2.74 9.98 6.06
CA PRO A 79 -3.35 11.14 6.70
C PRO A 79 -4.54 10.74 7.59
N GLU A 80 -4.70 11.39 8.75
CA GLU A 80 -5.75 11.08 9.75
C GLU A 80 -7.17 11.06 9.15
N ILE A 81 -7.44 11.89 8.14
CA ILE A 81 -8.73 11.93 7.43
C ILE A 81 -9.11 10.59 6.77
N GLY A 82 -8.13 9.73 6.48
CA GLY A 82 -8.35 8.39 5.93
C GLY A 82 -8.53 7.29 6.98
N ALA A 83 -8.20 7.55 8.25
CA ALA A 83 -8.09 6.54 9.31
C ALA A 83 -9.40 5.76 9.50
N ALA A 84 -10.51 6.47 9.67
CA ALA A 84 -11.82 5.88 9.91
C ALA A 84 -12.28 4.95 8.78
N LEU A 85 -11.85 5.22 7.54
CA LEU A 85 -12.16 4.38 6.39
C LEU A 85 -11.18 3.20 6.28
N MET A 86 -9.89 3.42 6.57
CA MET A 86 -8.90 2.34 6.59
C MET A 86 -9.22 1.30 7.68
N HIS A 87 -9.72 1.71 8.83
CA HIS A 87 -10.21 0.81 9.89
C HIS A 87 -11.40 -0.08 9.48
N ARG A 88 -12.11 0.25 8.40
CA ARG A 88 -13.19 -0.61 7.86
C ARG A 88 -12.66 -1.71 6.92
N THR A 89 -11.37 -1.67 6.61
CA THR A 89 -10.69 -2.71 5.84
C THR A 89 -10.20 -3.81 6.78
N TRP A 90 -9.33 -4.68 6.28
CA TRP A 90 -8.71 -5.76 7.06
C TRP A 90 -7.40 -5.35 7.77
N ILE A 91 -6.99 -4.09 7.64
CA ILE A 91 -5.74 -3.53 8.17
C ILE A 91 -5.90 -3.11 9.63
N ASP A 92 -4.94 -3.54 10.47
CA ASP A 92 -4.96 -3.30 11.92
C ASP A 92 -3.95 -2.21 12.35
N ASP A 93 -2.71 -2.22 11.80
CA ASP A 93 -1.69 -1.20 12.09
C ASP A 93 -1.86 -0.01 11.13
N ILE A 94 -2.41 1.08 11.66
CA ILE A 94 -2.68 2.33 10.94
C ILE A 94 -2.03 3.46 11.73
N ARG A 95 -0.98 4.04 11.15
CA ARG A 95 -0.23 5.16 11.71
C ARG A 95 -0.61 6.43 10.97
N THR A 96 -0.91 7.48 11.71
CA THR A 96 -1.50 8.68 11.12
C THR A 96 -0.84 9.96 11.59
N TRP A 97 -0.91 10.97 10.74
CA TRP A 97 -0.57 12.35 11.08
C TRP A 97 -1.72 13.29 10.70
N SER A 98 -1.77 14.44 11.38
CA SER A 98 -2.66 15.53 10.99
C SER A 98 -2.06 16.24 9.78
N ALA A 99 -2.73 16.17 8.63
CA ALA A 99 -2.30 16.86 7.41
C ALA A 99 -3.19 18.07 7.06
N PRO A 100 -2.68 19.07 6.33
CA PRO A 100 -1.32 19.12 5.78
C PRO A 100 -0.28 19.40 6.87
N ALA A 101 0.90 18.80 6.75
CA ALA A 101 2.04 19.03 7.62
C ALA A 101 3.30 19.23 6.76
N PRO A 102 3.51 20.43 6.17
CA PRO A 102 4.54 20.63 5.15
C PRO A 102 5.99 20.30 5.56
N ALA A 103 6.29 20.30 6.87
CA ALA A 103 7.60 19.92 7.39
C ALA A 103 7.75 18.39 7.56
N ASP A 104 6.65 17.67 7.74
CA ASP A 104 6.62 16.22 7.93
C ASP A 104 5.24 15.64 7.60
N ASP A 105 4.95 15.44 6.31
CA ASP A 105 3.73 14.81 5.84
C ASP A 105 3.84 13.27 5.92
N GLY A 106 4.09 12.77 7.15
CA GLY A 106 4.15 11.35 7.48
C GLY A 106 5.49 10.65 7.23
N ILE A 107 6.54 11.39 6.87
CA ILE A 107 7.84 10.83 6.53
C ILE A 107 8.57 10.31 7.77
N SER A 108 8.48 10.99 8.92
CA SER A 108 9.07 10.46 10.16
C SER A 108 8.41 9.15 10.59
N LEU A 109 7.08 9.03 10.46
CA LEU A 109 6.36 7.78 10.75
C LEU A 109 6.79 6.64 9.81
N LEU A 110 6.99 6.95 8.53
CA LEU A 110 7.46 5.99 7.54
C LEU A 110 8.92 5.57 7.81
N ALA A 111 9.79 6.53 8.17
CA ALA A 111 11.17 6.26 8.51
C ALA A 111 11.26 5.36 9.75
N ASP A 112 10.50 5.63 10.80
CA ASP A 112 10.46 4.79 12.01
C ASP A 112 10.01 3.36 11.71
N LEU A 113 9.02 3.21 10.82
CA LEU A 113 8.54 1.91 10.35
C LEU A 113 9.61 1.12 9.59
N LEU A 114 10.40 1.81 8.74
CA LEU A 114 11.40 1.20 7.87
C LEU A 114 12.79 1.07 8.52
N ALA A 115 13.04 1.76 9.63
CA ALA A 115 14.32 1.76 10.34
C ALA A 115 14.86 0.35 10.67
N PRO A 116 14.05 -0.66 11.05
CA PRO A 116 14.53 -2.03 11.22
C PRO A 116 15.15 -2.62 9.95
N LEU A 117 14.50 -2.45 8.80
CA LEU A 117 15.01 -2.93 7.51
C LEU A 117 16.33 -2.25 7.14
N ALA A 118 16.43 -0.94 7.38
CA ALA A 118 17.64 -0.17 7.11
C ALA A 118 18.83 -0.63 7.98
N ARG A 119 18.59 -0.97 9.26
CA ARG A 119 19.62 -1.50 10.15
C ARG A 119 20.14 -2.87 9.70
N ASP A 120 19.28 -3.66 9.09
CA ASP A 120 19.60 -5.01 8.60
C ASP A 120 20.20 -5.01 7.19
N GLY A 121 20.38 -3.84 6.55
CA GLY A 121 20.88 -3.76 5.18
C GLY A 121 19.87 -4.32 4.15
N ALA A 122 18.58 -4.33 4.48
CA ALA A 122 17.58 -5.09 3.76
C ALA A 122 17.04 -4.33 2.53
N ALA A 123 16.56 -5.08 1.53
CA ALA A 123 15.97 -4.52 0.32
C ALA A 123 14.49 -4.14 0.51
N LEU A 124 14.17 -2.86 0.37
CA LEU A 124 12.82 -2.34 0.18
C LEU A 124 12.48 -2.33 -1.31
N GLY A 125 11.41 -3.04 -1.66
CA GLY A 125 10.84 -3.00 -3.00
C GLY A 125 9.99 -1.75 -3.19
N VAL A 126 10.30 -0.97 -4.23
CA VAL A 126 9.46 0.13 -4.72
C VAL A 126 9.26 -0.02 -6.23
N MET A 127 8.10 0.42 -6.74
CA MET A 127 7.84 0.34 -8.17
C MET A 127 8.60 1.47 -8.89
N LYS A 128 9.59 1.14 -9.74
CA LYS A 128 10.47 2.11 -10.44
C LYS A 128 10.39 2.02 -11.97
N GLY A 129 9.86 0.92 -12.49
CA GLY A 129 9.71 0.69 -13.92
C GLY A 129 8.62 1.51 -14.62
N HIS A 130 8.30 1.12 -15.85
CA HIS A 130 7.27 1.77 -16.69
C HIS A 130 5.89 1.81 -16.02
N GLU A 131 5.10 2.85 -16.28
CA GLU A 131 3.73 3.08 -15.75
C GLU A 131 3.65 3.26 -14.23
N THR A 132 4.71 3.78 -13.60
CA THR A 132 4.76 4.04 -12.16
C THR A 132 4.84 5.53 -11.84
N GLN A 133 4.49 5.88 -10.61
CA GLN A 133 4.59 7.25 -10.08
C GLN A 133 4.99 7.22 -8.60
N LEU A 134 5.95 8.07 -8.23
CA LEU A 134 6.30 8.34 -6.85
C LEU A 134 5.26 9.32 -6.28
N ARG A 135 4.30 8.82 -5.48
CA ARG A 135 3.16 9.62 -4.96
C ARG A 135 3.50 10.36 -3.66
N MET A 136 4.66 11.02 -3.67
CA MET A 136 5.11 12.00 -2.68
C MET A 136 6.16 12.93 -3.33
N PRO A 137 6.47 14.09 -2.72
CA PRO A 137 7.54 14.96 -3.22
C PRO A 137 8.89 14.23 -3.32
N LEU A 138 9.66 14.49 -4.38
CA LEU A 138 10.99 13.87 -4.55
C LEU A 138 11.93 14.22 -3.38
N ALA A 139 11.87 15.46 -2.89
CA ALA A 139 12.65 15.88 -1.73
C ALA A 139 12.33 15.08 -0.46
N ASP A 140 11.08 14.63 -0.29
CA ASP A 140 10.71 13.74 0.83
C ASP A 140 11.26 12.33 0.65
N TRP A 141 11.34 11.82 -0.59
CA TRP A 141 12.02 10.56 -0.89
C TRP A 141 13.51 10.64 -0.59
N GLU A 142 14.16 11.69 -1.05
CA GLU A 142 15.58 11.94 -0.79
C GLU A 142 15.84 12.05 0.72
N ARG A 143 14.99 12.80 1.45
CA ARG A 143 15.05 12.91 2.91
C ARG A 143 14.88 11.55 3.59
N LEU A 144 13.90 10.75 3.17
CA LEU A 144 13.66 9.41 3.71
C LEU A 144 14.88 8.50 3.52
N MET A 145 15.53 8.54 2.34
CA MET A 145 16.72 7.74 2.08
C MET A 145 17.92 8.19 2.92
N VAL A 146 18.08 9.49 3.15
CA VAL A 146 19.11 10.02 4.07
C VAL A 146 18.89 9.55 5.51
N MET A 147 17.63 9.44 5.95
CA MET A 147 17.27 8.94 7.29
C MET A 147 17.52 7.44 7.45
N LEU A 148 17.71 6.70 6.35
CA LEU A 148 17.79 5.23 6.32
C LEU A 148 19.05 4.76 5.56
N PRO A 149 20.27 5.10 6.00
CA PRO A 149 21.51 4.96 5.22
C PRO A 149 21.99 3.52 4.95
N GLY A 150 21.21 2.49 5.27
CA GLY A 150 21.48 1.08 4.92
C GLY A 150 20.32 0.40 4.19
N LEU A 151 19.24 1.14 3.89
CA LEU A 151 18.10 0.56 3.19
C LEU A 151 18.41 0.46 1.70
N GLU A 152 18.47 -0.77 1.19
CA GLU A 152 18.63 -1.02 -0.23
C GLU A 152 17.28 -0.83 -0.96
N VAL A 153 17.30 -0.29 -2.17
CA VAL A 153 16.07 -0.04 -2.95
C VAL A 153 16.05 -0.87 -4.22
N ALA A 154 15.13 -1.84 -4.28
CA ALA A 154 14.93 -2.72 -5.42
C ALA A 154 13.70 -2.30 -6.26
N ASP A 155 13.78 -2.50 -7.58
CA ASP A 155 12.62 -2.34 -8.46
C ASP A 155 11.73 -3.58 -8.43
N VAL A 156 10.48 -3.41 -8.01
CA VAL A 156 9.46 -4.48 -7.91
C VAL A 156 8.29 -4.26 -8.88
N THR A 157 8.43 -3.39 -9.88
CA THR A 157 7.34 -3.13 -10.84
C THR A 157 6.83 -4.40 -11.51
N GLY A 158 7.72 -5.26 -12.02
CA GLY A 158 7.33 -6.52 -12.66
C GLY A 158 6.66 -7.50 -11.69
N LEU A 159 7.10 -7.53 -10.43
CA LEU A 159 6.49 -8.35 -9.37
C LEU A 159 5.05 -7.91 -9.12
N VAL A 160 4.83 -6.62 -8.87
CA VAL A 160 3.51 -6.08 -8.50
C VAL A 160 2.54 -6.14 -9.69
N GLN A 161 3.00 -5.81 -10.90
CA GLN A 161 2.19 -5.96 -12.13
C GLN A 161 1.82 -7.43 -12.37
N GLY A 162 2.78 -8.36 -12.20
CA GLY A 162 2.55 -9.80 -12.31
C GLY A 162 1.43 -10.31 -11.41
N LEU A 163 1.39 -9.86 -10.15
CA LEU A 163 0.33 -10.22 -9.20
C LEU A 163 -1.06 -9.77 -9.67
N ARG A 164 -1.15 -8.68 -10.43
CA ARG A 164 -2.41 -8.08 -10.88
C ARG A 164 -2.87 -8.60 -12.24
N MET A 165 -2.00 -9.28 -12.98
CA MET A 165 -2.35 -9.89 -14.27
C MET A 165 -3.11 -11.22 -14.12
N VAL A 166 -2.80 -12.01 -13.08
CA VAL A 166 -3.51 -13.26 -12.80
C VAL A 166 -4.71 -12.99 -11.91
N LYS A 167 -5.92 -13.13 -12.47
CA LYS A 167 -7.17 -12.88 -11.75
C LYS A 167 -7.56 -14.05 -10.86
N SER A 168 -7.97 -13.76 -9.63
CA SER A 168 -8.63 -14.76 -8.78
C SER A 168 -10.06 -15.04 -9.26
N GLU A 169 -10.65 -16.15 -8.82
CA GLU A 169 -12.07 -16.46 -9.11
C GLU A 169 -12.99 -15.32 -8.65
N ALA A 170 -12.67 -14.69 -7.50
CA ALA A 170 -13.41 -13.55 -6.99
C ALA A 170 -13.29 -12.32 -7.91
N GLU A 171 -12.17 -12.11 -8.60
CA GLU A 171 -11.99 -11.03 -9.58
C GLU A 171 -12.72 -11.28 -10.91
N ILE A 172 -13.07 -12.54 -11.22
CA ILE A 172 -13.72 -12.95 -12.47
C ILE A 172 -15.26 -12.99 -12.33
N ALA A 173 -15.77 -13.35 -11.15
CA ALA A 173 -17.21 -13.52 -10.85
C ALA A 173 -18.00 -12.19 -10.82
#